data_AF-A0A7L1BE42-F1
#
_entry.id   AF-A0A7L1BE42-F1
#
_cell.length_a   1.000
_cell.length_b   1.000
_cell.length_c   1.000
_cell.angle_alpha   90.00
_cell.angle_beta   90.00
_cell.angle_gamma   90.00
#
_symmetry.space_group_name_H-M   'P 1'
#
loop_
_entity.id
_entity.type
_entity.pdbx_description
1 polymer ?
#
loop_
_entity_poly.entity_id
_entity_poly.type
_entity_poly.pdbx_seq_one_letter_code
_entity_poly.pdbx_strand_id
1 'polypeptide(L)'
;AALARLVVEAAAEAAARGVRFSLGLSGGSLVELLSRELPPALSAAPGADPSRWLVAFCDERLVPPEHPESTYGAYRVRRGPG
;
A
#
# COMPACT_ATOMS: atom_id res chain seq x y z
N ALA A 1 -7.11 -8.79 7.35
CA ALA A 1 -5.73 -8.94 7.84
C ALA A 1 -4.85 -9.76 6.89
N ALA A 2 -5.39 -10.78 6.20
CA ALA A 2 -4.61 -11.68 5.34
C ALA A 2 -3.89 -10.96 4.18
N LEU A 3 -4.53 -9.98 3.53
CA LEU A 3 -3.91 -9.24 2.43
C LEU A 3 -2.70 -8.43 2.91
N ALA A 4 -2.84 -7.67 4.01
CA ALA A 4 -1.74 -6.91 4.58
C ALA A 4 -0.57 -7.82 5.00
N ARG A 5 -0.87 -8.98 5.59
CA ARG A 5 0.13 -10.00 5.93
C ARG A 5 0.89 -10.51 4.71
N LEU A 6 0.18 -10.86 3.64
CA LEU A 6 0.79 -11.30 2.39
C LEU A 6 1.74 -10.24 1.82
N VAL A 7 1.34 -8.96 1.85
CA VAL A 7 2.18 -7.86 1.38
C VAL A 7 3.46 -7.73 2.21
N VAL A 8 3.37 -7.76 3.54
CA VAL A 8 4.57 -7.63 4.39
C VAL A 8 5.47 -8.86 4.35
N GLU A 9 4.91 -10.07 4.21
CA GLU A 9 5.67 -11.30 4.03
C GLU A 9 6.48 -11.24 2.71
N ALA A 10 5.83 -10.89 1.60
CA ALA A 10 6.50 -10.73 0.31
C ALA A 10 7.56 -9.61 0.31
N ALA A 11 7.30 -8.51 1.02
CA ALA A 11 8.26 -7.43 1.18
C ALA A 11 9.47 -7.82 2.02
N ALA A 12 9.26 -8.56 3.11
CA ALA A 12 10.34 -9.07 3.95
C ALA A 12 11.22 -10.09 3.20
N GLU A 13 10.62 -10.96 2.39
CA GLU A 13 11.35 -11.88 1.51
C GLU A 13 12.21 -11.14 0.48
N ALA A 14 11.67 -10.11 -0.17
CA ALA A 14 12.42 -9.26 -1.09
C ALA A 14 13.60 -8.57 -0.39
N ALA A 15 13.36 -8.04 0.82
CA ALA A 15 14.40 -7.40 1.63
C ALA A 15 15.52 -8.40 2.00
N ALA A 16 15.16 -9.62 2.41
CA ALA A 16 16.12 -10.68 2.75
C ALA A 16 16.98 -11.10 1.54
N ARG A 17 16.43 -11.02 0.33
CA ARG A 17 17.15 -11.28 -0.93
C ARG A 17 17.93 -10.07 -1.44
N GLY A 18 17.87 -8.92 -0.75
CA GLY A 18 18.54 -7.69 -1.17
C GLY A 18 17.94 -7.04 -2.42
N VAL A 19 16.71 -7.40 -2.80
CA VAL A 19 16.04 -6.84 -3.99
C VAL A 19 14.95 -5.84 -3.59
N ARG A 20 14.57 -4.97 -4.53
CA ARG A 20 13.48 -4.00 -4.31
C ARG A 20 12.13 -4.71 -4.37
N PHE A 21 11.28 -4.45 -3.38
CA PHE A 21 9.87 -4.83 -3.41
C PHE A 21 9.05 -3.78 -4.18
N SER A 22 8.12 -4.23 -5.02
CA SER A 22 7.22 -3.34 -5.78
C SER A 22 5.76 -3.73 -5.51
N LEU A 23 4.92 -2.74 -5.24
CA LEU A 23 3.50 -2.94 -4.94
C LEU A 23 2.63 -2.09 -5.88
N GLY A 24 1.74 -2.76 -6.61
CA GLY A 24 0.64 -2.12 -7.33
C GLY A 24 -0.55 -1.89 -6.41
N LEU A 25 -1.03 -0.66 -6.33
CA LEU A 25 -2.23 -0.28 -5.59
C LEU A 25 -3.40 -0.14 -6.57
N SER A 26 -4.46 -0.91 -6.33
CA SER A 26 -5.71 -0.80 -7.08
C SER A 26 -6.69 0.10 -6.33
N GLY A 27 -7.63 0.70 -7.07
CA GLY A 27 -8.76 1.45 -6.50
C GLY A 27 -9.84 0.56 -5.87
N GLY A 28 -11.02 1.16 -5.65
CA GLY A 28 -12.20 0.45 -5.16
C GLY A 28 -12.06 -0.05 -3.71
N SER A 29 -12.60 -1.24 -3.44
CA SER A 29 -12.67 -1.82 -2.09
C SER A 29 -11.31 -2.12 -1.46
N LEU A 30 -10.25 -2.26 -2.27
CA LEU A 30 -8.89 -2.52 -1.78
C LEU A 30 -8.27 -1.30 -1.07
N VAL A 31 -8.71 -0.09 -1.41
CA VAL A 31 -8.22 1.14 -0.76
C VAL A 31 -8.51 1.09 0.74
N GLU A 32 -9.75 0.80 1.12
CA GLU A 32 -10.16 0.75 2.52
C GLU A 32 -9.45 -0.37 3.27
N LEU A 33 -9.39 -1.56 2.66
CA LEU A 33 -8.75 -2.73 3.26
C LEU A 33 -7.27 -2.48 3.54
N LEU A 34 -6.51 -2.01 2.54
CA LEU A 34 -5.08 -1.77 2.67
C LEU A 34 -4.78 -0.57 3.58
N SER A 35 -5.54 0.53 3.49
CA SER A 35 -5.31 1.71 4.34
C SER A 35 -5.53 1.38 5.83
N ARG A 36 -6.48 0.50 6.13
CA ARG A 36 -6.75 0.06 7.50
C ARG A 36 -5.74 -0.96 8.01
N GLU A 37 -5.37 -1.94 7.20
CA GLU A 37 -4.68 -3.14 7.68
C GLU A 37 -3.17 -3.14 7.44
N LEU A 38 -2.67 -2.42 6.44
CA LEU A 38 -1.25 -2.40 6.12
C LEU A 38 -0.39 -1.68 7.18
N PRO A 39 -0.80 -0.51 7.74
CA PRO A 39 -0.01 0.16 8.79
C PRO A 39 0.29 -0.70 10.03
N PRO A 40 -0.70 -1.37 10.67
CA PRO A 40 -0.40 -2.24 11.80
C PRO A 40 0.41 -3.48 11.39
N ALA A 41 0.20 -4.03 10.18
CA ALA A 41 1.00 -5.15 9.68
C ALA A 41 2.48 -4.77 9.49
N LEU A 42 2.75 -3.58 8.94
CA LEU A 42 4.10 -3.03 8.81
C LEU A 42 4.76 -2.81 10.18
N SER A 43 4.00 -2.30 11.16
CA SER A 43 4.49 -2.12 12.53
C SER A 43 4.90 -3.44 13.19
N ALA A 44 4.27 -4.55 12.83
CA ALA A 44 4.60 -5.89 13.32
C ALA A 44 5.72 -6.60 12.51
N ALA A 45 6.16 -6.03 11.38
CA ALA A 45 7.09 -6.66 10.45
C ALA A 45 8.25 -5.70 10.08
N PRO A 46 9.22 -5.45 10.98
CA PRO A 46 10.30 -4.48 10.76
C PRO A 46 11.21 -4.82 9.55
N GLY A 47 11.23 -6.09 9.10
CA GLY A 47 11.95 -6.50 7.90
C GLY A 47 11.31 -6.04 6.57
N ALA A 48 10.09 -5.50 6.62
CA ALA A 48 9.30 -5.07 5.46
C ALA A 48 9.34 -3.53 5.29
N ASP A 49 10.50 -2.89 5.46
CA ASP A 49 10.65 -1.42 5.43
C ASP A 49 10.05 -0.77 4.16
N PRO A 50 8.94 -0.01 4.28
CA PRO A 50 8.25 0.58 3.15
C PRO A 50 9.02 1.73 2.48
N SER A 51 10.06 2.29 3.14
CA SER A 51 10.89 3.34 2.54
C SER A 51 11.68 2.86 1.31
N ARG A 52 11.84 1.54 1.17
CA ARG A 52 12.55 0.89 0.08
C ARG A 52 11.65 0.40 -1.05
N TRP A 53 10.33 0.56 -0.91
CA TRP A 53 9.37 0.01 -1.86
C TRP A 53 9.22 0.92 -3.09
N LEU A 54 8.92 0.31 -4.23
CA LEU A 54 8.30 1.02 -5.35
C LEU A 54 6.79 0.84 -5.23
N VAL A 55 6.05 1.94 -5.15
CA VAL A 55 4.58 1.91 -5.10
C VAL A 55 4.04 2.65 -6.32
N ALA A 56 3.10 2.02 -7.03
CA ALA A 56 2.44 2.60 -8.18
C ALA A 56 0.96 2.24 -8.18
N PHE A 57 0.12 3.03 -8.83
CA PHE A 57 -1.26 2.63 -9.09
C PHE A 57 -1.32 1.69 -10.28
N CYS A 58 -2.14 0.64 -10.19
CA CYS A 58 -2.39 -0.27 -11.31
C CYS A 58 -3.07 0.47 -12.48
N ASP A 59 -3.97 1.38 -12.15
CA ASP A 59 -4.65 2.32 -13.03
C ASP A 59 -5.09 3.56 -12.22
N GLU A 60 -5.42 4.65 -12.91
CA GLU A 60 -5.98 5.86 -12.28
C GLU A 60 -6.94 6.54 -13.26
N ARG A 61 -7.99 7.15 -12.73
CA ARG A 61 -8.92 7.98 -13.50
C ARG A 61 -8.29 9.35 -13.74
N LEU A 62 -8.37 9.86 -14.97
CA LEU A 62 -7.94 11.21 -15.30
C LEU A 62 -8.95 12.23 -14.79
N VAL A 63 -8.94 12.47 -13.48
CA VAL A 63 -9.83 13.39 -12.75
C VAL A 63 -9.02 14.12 -11.66
N PRO A 64 -9.53 15.25 -11.12
CA PRO A 64 -8.89 15.89 -9.98
C PRO A 64 -8.76 14.95 -8.76
N PRO A 65 -7.73 15.12 -7.91
CA PRO A 65 -7.52 14.26 -6.74
C PRO A 65 -8.67 14.25 -5.71
N GLU A 66 -9.52 15.28 -5.68
CA GLU A 66 -10.67 15.37 -4.78
C GLU A 66 -11.91 14.66 -5.33
N HIS A 67 -11.85 14.21 -6.59
CA HIS A 67 -12.94 13.50 -7.23
C HIS A 67 -13.16 12.12 -6.56
N PRO A 68 -14.42 11.69 -6.33
CA PRO A 68 -14.72 10.41 -5.67
C PRO A 68 -14.09 9.17 -6.31
N GLU A 69 -13.88 9.23 -7.63
CA GLU A 69 -13.27 8.15 -8.43
C GLU A 69 -11.73 8.20 -8.49
N SER A 70 -11.07 9.17 -7.83
CA SER A 70 -9.60 9.20 -7.78
C SER A 70 -9.08 8.14 -6.81
N THR A 71 -8.33 7.16 -7.31
CA THR A 71 -7.66 6.16 -6.47
C THR A 71 -6.65 6.84 -5.52
N TYR A 72 -5.85 7.76 -6.05
CA TYR A 72 -4.92 8.59 -5.30
C TYR A 72 -5.63 9.38 -4.19
N GLY A 73 -6.73 10.05 -4.55
CA GLY A 73 -7.57 10.78 -3.60
C GLY A 73 -8.05 9.90 -2.47
N ALA A 74 -8.55 8.70 -2.82
CA ALA A 74 -9.09 7.75 -1.86
C ALA A 74 -8.03 7.24 -0.86
N TYR A 75 -6.81 6.97 -1.30
CA TYR A 75 -5.69 6.62 -0.43
C TYR A 75 -5.21 7.80 0.42
N ARG A 76 -5.15 9.01 -0.16
CA ARG A 76 -4.66 10.21 0.54
C ARG A 76 -5.55 10.58 1.74
N VAL A 77 -6.87 10.51 1.59
CA VAL A 77 -7.83 10.79 2.67
C VAL A 77 -7.75 9.75 3.80
N ARG A 78 -7.40 8.51 3.46
CA ARG A 78 -7.36 7.38 4.40
C ARG A 78 -5.99 7.13 5.02
N ARG A 79 -5.00 7.97 4.68
CA ARG A 79 -3.74 8.02 5.41
C ARG A 79 -4.06 8.51 6.83
N GLY A 80 -3.84 7.67 7.84
CA GLY A 80 -3.95 8.09 9.24
C GLY A 80 -3.04 9.30 9.54
N PRO A 81 -3.23 10.00 10.68
CA PRO A 81 -2.32 11.08 11.06
C PRO A 81 -0.88 10.55 11.07
N GLY A 82 -0.02 11.25 10.34
CA GLY A 82 1.40 10.91 10.17
C GLY A 82 2.23 11.21 11.41
#